data_AF-A0A936JKR4-F1
#
_entry.id   AF-A0A936JKR4-F1
#
_cell.length_a   1.000
_cell.length_b   1.000
_cell.length_c   1.000
_cell.angle_alpha   90.00
_cell.angle_beta   90.00
_cell.angle_gamma   90.00
#
_symmetry.space_group_name_H-M   'P 1'
#
loop_
_entity.id
_entity.type
_entity.pdbx_description
1 polymer ?
#
loop_
_entity_poly.entity_id
_entity_poly.type
_entity_poly.pdbx_seq_one_letter_code
_entity_poly.pdbx_strand_id
1 'polypeptide(L)'
;MVISRKFNNFDFTNNEGLSEKHIGKFDFTNKAIYIYNGLKGNKGRENFTVAHEIGHLILHYPLFIQQYCIIEEIAKCPSLTFVSSSDIIDCNYSRFENILEWQANYFASCLLMPRASFYEVFICRLAQLDIRNRGFGRLYVDKQKCNIENFFMVTTGLMDVFKTSREATYVRLKQLKYVNNDCIIPRNEFNIKRIDKIIKPQYPNFF
;
A
#
# COMPACT_ATOMS: atom_id res chain seq x y z
N MET A 1 -3.47 -24.21 20.00
CA MET A 1 -2.35 -23.55 20.69
C MET A 1 -1.90 -22.38 19.83
N VAL A 2 -2.30 -21.15 20.15
CA VAL A 2 -1.84 -19.96 19.43
C VAL A 2 -0.41 -19.70 19.87
N ILE A 3 0.57 -20.09 19.06
CA ILE A 3 1.96 -19.73 19.31
C ILE A 3 2.02 -18.21 19.23
N SER A 4 2.22 -17.55 20.38
CA SER A 4 2.61 -16.15 20.43
C SER A 4 3.95 -16.03 19.71
N ARG A 5 3.91 -15.69 18.42
CA ARG A 5 5.11 -15.49 17.60
C ARG A 5 5.57 -14.06 17.81
N LYS A 6 6.51 -13.88 18.74
CA LYS A 6 7.18 -12.60 18.95
C LYS A 6 7.93 -12.21 17.68
N PHE A 7 7.56 -11.05 17.15
CA PHE A 7 8.30 -10.32 16.13
C PHE A 7 9.48 -9.61 16.83
N ASN A 8 10.70 -9.83 16.36
CA ASN A 8 11.88 -9.41 17.10
C ASN A 8 12.34 -8.00 16.71
N ASN A 9 12.29 -7.63 15.43
CA ASN A 9 12.87 -6.36 14.99
C ASN A 9 12.32 -5.86 13.64
N PHE A 10 12.32 -4.53 13.47
CA PHE A 10 11.98 -3.81 12.24
C PHE A 10 13.09 -2.82 11.93
N ASP A 11 13.67 -2.87 10.73
CA ASP A 11 14.77 -1.97 10.36
C ASP A 11 14.78 -1.61 8.87
N PHE A 12 15.45 -0.50 8.55
CA PHE A 12 15.68 -0.06 7.18
C PHE A 12 17.10 -0.41 6.73
N THR A 13 17.24 -0.94 5.52
CA THR A 13 18.53 -1.34 4.96
C THR A 13 18.58 -1.15 3.44
N ASN A 14 19.81 -1.02 2.91
CA ASN A 14 20.09 -1.12 1.46
C ASN A 14 20.67 -2.50 1.10
N ASN A 15 20.90 -3.35 2.09
CA ASN A 15 21.44 -4.69 1.90
C ASN A 15 20.28 -5.68 1.68
N GLU A 16 20.55 -6.98 1.78
CA GLU A 16 19.52 -8.03 1.73
C GLU A 16 18.75 -8.14 0.41
N GLY A 17 19.29 -7.60 -0.68
CA GLY A 17 18.66 -7.59 -2.01
C GLY A 17 17.57 -6.52 -2.18
N LEU A 18 17.43 -5.60 -1.22
CA LEU A 18 16.46 -4.52 -1.29
C LEU A 18 16.89 -3.42 -2.27
N SER A 19 15.93 -2.91 -3.03
CA SER A 19 16.13 -1.87 -4.05
C SER A 19 14.82 -1.12 -4.31
N GLU A 20 14.82 -0.19 -5.25
CA GLU A 20 13.58 0.50 -5.65
C GLU A 20 12.50 -0.47 -6.18
N LYS A 21 12.91 -1.55 -6.85
CA LYS A 21 11.99 -2.59 -7.34
C LYS A 21 11.53 -3.49 -6.21
N HIS A 22 12.34 -3.66 -5.17
CA HIS A 22 12.25 -4.69 -4.16
C HIS A 22 12.31 -4.06 -2.77
N ILE A 23 11.17 -3.62 -2.27
CA ILE A 23 11.11 -2.59 -1.22
C ILE A 23 10.97 -3.15 0.20
N GLY A 24 10.62 -4.43 0.32
CA GLY A 24 10.41 -5.12 1.59
C GLY A 24 10.87 -6.57 1.51
N LYS A 25 11.27 -7.10 2.67
CA LYS A 25 11.63 -8.50 2.86
C LYS A 25 11.28 -8.92 4.28
N PHE A 26 10.79 -10.15 4.42
CA PHE A 26 10.83 -10.86 5.69
C PHE A 26 12.02 -11.82 5.78
N ASP A 27 12.74 -11.76 6.90
CA ASP A 27 13.80 -12.68 7.26
C ASP A 27 13.27 -13.69 8.30
N PHE A 28 13.14 -14.95 7.88
CA PHE A 28 12.65 -16.04 8.73
C PHE A 28 13.62 -16.43 9.85
N THR A 29 14.92 -16.33 9.59
CA THR A 29 15.97 -16.69 10.55
C THR A 29 15.95 -15.72 11.72
N ASN A 30 15.97 -14.42 11.42
CA ASN A 30 16.01 -13.37 12.44
C ASN A 30 14.62 -12.94 12.93
N LYS A 31 13.55 -13.37 12.25
CA LYS A 31 12.15 -12.97 12.50
C LYS A 31 12.00 -11.45 12.45
N ALA A 32 12.54 -10.86 11.39
CA ALA A 32 12.62 -9.42 11.19
C ALA A 32 12.06 -9.02 9.83
N ILE A 33 11.46 -7.82 9.76
CA ILE A 33 11.11 -7.17 8.49
C ILE A 33 12.18 -6.13 8.18
N TYR A 34 12.72 -6.21 6.96
CA TYR A 34 13.62 -5.23 6.41
C TYR A 34 12.93 -4.41 5.33
N ILE A 35 13.10 -3.09 5.39
CA ILE A 35 12.56 -2.14 4.42
C ILE A 35 13.68 -1.42 3.70
N TYR A 36 13.49 -1.19 2.40
CA TYR A 36 14.43 -0.42 1.59
C TYR A 36 14.59 1.00 2.14
N ASN A 37 15.84 1.44 2.40
CA ASN A 37 16.10 2.78 2.95
C ASN A 37 15.49 3.92 2.12
N GLY A 38 15.32 3.75 0.80
CA GLY A 38 14.71 4.78 -0.05
C GLY A 38 13.24 5.06 0.29
N LEU A 39 12.60 4.26 1.15
CA LEU A 39 11.28 4.56 1.70
C LEU A 39 11.32 5.46 2.93
N LYS A 40 12.48 5.73 3.54
CA LYS A 40 12.59 6.58 4.74
C LYS A 40 11.94 7.94 4.51
N GLY A 41 11.02 8.29 5.40
CA GLY A 41 10.28 9.54 5.34
C GLY A 41 8.98 9.46 4.52
N ASN A 42 8.72 8.34 3.83
CA ASN A 42 7.46 8.06 3.16
C ASN A 42 6.61 7.09 3.98
N LYS A 43 6.04 7.58 5.07
CA LYS A 43 5.26 6.77 6.03
C LYS A 43 4.14 5.95 5.38
N GLY A 44 3.51 6.49 4.34
CA GLY A 44 2.46 5.79 3.61
C GLY A 44 2.96 4.53 2.88
N ARG A 45 4.15 4.60 2.27
CA ARG A 45 4.78 3.42 1.63
C ARG A 45 5.38 2.49 2.68
N GLU A 46 6.04 3.03 3.71
CA GLU A 46 6.60 2.24 4.82
C GLU A 46 5.52 1.36 5.46
N ASN A 47 4.39 1.97 5.88
CA ASN A 47 3.28 1.25 6.51
C ASN A 47 2.71 0.16 5.60
N PHE A 48 2.56 0.45 4.31
CA PHE A 48 2.05 -0.51 3.34
C PHE A 48 3.01 -1.69 3.15
N THR A 49 4.30 -1.45 3.03
CA THR A 49 5.33 -2.50 2.93
C THR A 49 5.33 -3.37 4.19
N VAL A 50 5.29 -2.79 5.40
CA VAL A 50 5.19 -3.59 6.63
C VAL A 50 3.93 -4.46 6.64
N ALA A 51 2.77 -3.87 6.34
CA ALA A 51 1.50 -4.58 6.32
C ALA A 51 1.47 -5.70 5.26
N HIS A 52 2.16 -5.51 4.14
CA HIS A 52 2.34 -6.49 3.08
C HIS A 52 3.18 -7.68 3.56
N GLU A 53 4.35 -7.45 4.16
CA GLU A 53 5.19 -8.53 4.71
C GLU A 53 4.44 -9.30 5.82
N ILE A 54 3.68 -8.60 6.67
CA ILE A 54 2.80 -9.24 7.66
C ILE A 54 1.74 -10.11 6.97
N GLY A 55 1.20 -9.67 5.84
CA GLY A 55 0.27 -10.45 5.01
C GLY A 55 0.89 -11.76 4.55
N HIS A 56 2.12 -11.72 4.04
CA HIS A 56 2.87 -12.93 3.71
C HIS A 56 3.02 -13.85 4.92
N LEU A 57 3.38 -13.32 6.08
CA LEU A 57 3.55 -14.12 7.31
C LEU A 57 2.26 -14.74 7.84
N ILE A 58 1.12 -14.09 7.64
CA ILE A 58 -0.14 -14.62 8.15
C ILE A 58 -0.74 -15.62 7.16
N LEU A 59 -0.74 -15.28 5.87
CA LEU A 59 -1.43 -16.05 4.83
C LEU A 59 -0.58 -17.18 4.26
N HIS A 60 0.73 -16.97 4.10
CA HIS A 60 1.59 -17.85 3.30
C HIS A 60 2.60 -18.63 4.15
N TYR A 61 2.60 -18.44 5.48
CA TYR A 61 3.54 -19.11 6.38
C TYR A 61 3.61 -20.64 6.26
N PRO A 62 2.50 -21.40 6.11
CA PRO A 62 2.60 -22.84 5.90
C PRO A 62 3.43 -23.21 4.66
N LEU A 63 3.30 -22.43 3.58
CA LEU A 63 4.07 -22.62 2.34
C LEU A 63 5.55 -22.30 2.58
N PHE A 64 5.83 -21.24 3.34
CA PHE A 64 7.18 -20.84 3.69
C PHE A 64 7.89 -21.88 4.54
N ILE A 65 7.23 -22.45 5.55
CA ILE A 65 7.82 -23.52 6.37
C ILE A 65 8.05 -24.77 5.54
N GLN A 66 7.12 -25.16 4.68
CA GLN A 66 7.31 -26.35 3.84
C GLN A 66 8.51 -26.19 2.90
N GLN A 67 8.64 -25.04 2.23
CA GLN A 67 9.83 -24.73 1.43
C GLN A 67 11.09 -24.62 2.28
N TYR A 68 11.02 -23.98 3.44
CA TYR A 68 12.16 -23.81 4.36
C TYR A 68 12.66 -25.13 4.91
N CYS A 69 11.78 -26.05 5.32
CA CYS A 69 12.18 -27.38 5.77
C CYS A 69 12.87 -28.17 4.64
N ILE A 70 12.33 -28.13 3.42
CA ILE A 70 12.95 -28.78 2.26
C ILE A 70 14.33 -28.17 1.97
N ILE A 71 14.45 -26.84 2.06
CA ILE A 71 15.68 -26.12 1.75
C ILE A 71 16.74 -26.28 2.86
N GLU A 72 16.36 -26.29 4.14
CA GLU A 72 17.28 -26.58 5.26
C GLU A 72 17.82 -28.01 5.19
N GLU A 73 16.96 -29.00 4.87
CA GLU A 73 17.40 -30.39 4.66
C GLU A 73 18.42 -30.51 3.53
N ILE A 74 18.25 -29.73 2.45
CA ILE A 74 19.10 -29.80 1.26
C ILE A 74 20.39 -28.96 1.42
N ALA A 75 20.34 -27.79 2.04
CA ALA A 75 21.41 -26.79 1.92
C ALA A 75 22.24 -26.54 3.18
N LYS A 76 21.91 -27.08 4.37
CA LYS A 76 22.61 -26.81 5.67
C LYS A 76 22.82 -25.31 6.02
N CYS A 77 22.26 -24.40 5.23
CA CYS A 77 22.02 -22.98 5.47
C CYS A 77 21.40 -22.44 4.18
N PRO A 78 20.15 -21.93 4.21
CA PRO A 78 19.97 -20.56 3.72
C PRO A 78 18.75 -19.81 4.29
N SER A 79 18.85 -18.48 4.35
CA SER A 79 17.74 -17.57 4.65
C SER A 79 16.78 -17.48 3.47
N LEU A 80 15.57 -18.04 3.59
CA LEU A 80 14.49 -17.75 2.64
C LEU A 80 14.14 -16.27 2.71
N THR A 81 14.07 -15.65 1.55
CA THR A 81 13.93 -14.22 1.36
C THR A 81 12.87 -14.02 0.30
N PHE A 82 11.64 -13.70 0.71
CA PHE A 82 10.65 -13.19 -0.24
C PHE A 82 10.79 -11.69 -0.31
N VAL A 83 10.75 -11.17 -1.53
CA VAL A 83 11.08 -9.78 -1.82
C VAL A 83 9.87 -9.11 -2.45
N SER A 84 9.23 -8.22 -1.70
CA SER A 84 8.05 -7.49 -2.18
C SER A 84 8.43 -6.56 -3.32
N SER A 85 7.77 -6.74 -4.47
CA SER A 85 8.00 -5.87 -5.63
C SER A 85 7.07 -4.66 -5.64
N SER A 86 7.56 -3.49 -6.05
CA SER A 86 6.74 -2.26 -6.13
C SER A 86 5.70 -2.27 -7.26
N ASP A 87 5.74 -3.28 -8.13
CA ASP A 87 4.91 -3.40 -9.32
C ASP A 87 3.87 -4.52 -9.18
N ILE A 88 2.66 -4.25 -9.68
CA ILE A 88 1.60 -5.25 -9.77
C ILE A 88 1.99 -6.26 -10.84
N ILE A 89 2.09 -7.53 -10.46
CA ILE A 89 2.16 -8.70 -11.35
C ILE A 89 3.26 -8.55 -12.41
N ASP A 90 4.50 -8.88 -12.04
CA ASP A 90 5.59 -9.01 -13.00
C ASP A 90 5.38 -10.32 -13.79
N CYS A 91 5.36 -10.21 -15.13
CA CYS A 91 5.14 -11.33 -16.04
C CYS A 91 6.27 -12.38 -15.99
N ASN A 92 7.37 -12.07 -15.31
CA ASN A 92 8.46 -13.02 -15.04
C ASN A 92 8.21 -13.91 -13.81
N TYR A 93 7.18 -13.61 -13.00
CA TYR A 93 6.79 -14.47 -11.88
C TYR A 93 5.85 -15.58 -12.34
N SER A 94 5.92 -16.73 -11.65
CA SER A 94 4.95 -17.79 -11.86
C SER A 94 3.52 -17.29 -11.53
N ARG A 95 2.50 -17.89 -12.14
CA ARG A 95 1.09 -17.59 -11.83
C ARG A 95 0.79 -17.72 -10.33
N PHE A 96 1.50 -18.61 -9.65
CA PHE A 96 1.36 -18.85 -8.21
C PHE A 96 1.92 -17.69 -7.38
N GLU A 97 3.15 -17.24 -7.64
CA GLU A 97 3.74 -16.12 -6.91
C GLU A 97 2.93 -14.83 -7.09
N ASN A 98 2.43 -14.58 -8.30
CA ASN A 98 1.53 -13.47 -8.58
C ASN A 98 0.24 -13.50 -7.74
N ILE A 99 -0.27 -14.69 -7.41
CA ILE A 99 -1.43 -14.84 -6.51
C ILE A 99 -1.04 -14.50 -5.07
N LEU A 100 0.13 -14.96 -4.59
CA LEU A 100 0.59 -14.66 -3.23
C LEU A 100 0.82 -13.14 -3.04
N GLU A 101 1.50 -12.49 -3.98
CA GLU A 101 1.71 -11.03 -3.96
C GLU A 101 0.38 -10.27 -3.98
N TRP A 102 -0.59 -10.72 -4.80
CA TRP A 102 -1.92 -10.13 -4.82
C TRP A 102 -2.65 -10.30 -3.47
N GLN A 103 -2.57 -11.49 -2.87
CA GLN A 103 -3.18 -11.78 -1.57
C GLN A 103 -2.57 -10.92 -0.45
N ALA A 104 -1.25 -10.79 -0.41
CA ALA A 104 -0.56 -9.93 0.55
C ALA A 104 -0.89 -8.45 0.35
N ASN A 105 -0.95 -7.97 -0.90
CA ASN A 105 -1.37 -6.60 -1.20
C ASN A 105 -2.83 -6.33 -0.77
N TYR A 106 -3.73 -7.28 -1.01
CA TYR A 106 -5.11 -7.17 -0.56
C TYR A 106 -5.22 -7.20 0.97
N PHE A 107 -4.43 -8.06 1.63
CA PHE A 107 -4.34 -8.10 3.08
C PHE A 107 -3.87 -6.76 3.66
N ALA A 108 -2.78 -6.20 3.12
CA ALA A 108 -2.22 -4.92 3.55
C ALA A 108 -3.23 -3.78 3.42
N SER A 109 -3.98 -3.73 2.30
CA SER A 109 -5.01 -2.72 2.09
C SER A 109 -6.16 -2.86 3.11
N CYS A 110 -6.53 -4.08 3.49
CA CYS A 110 -7.57 -4.33 4.48
C CYS A 110 -7.11 -4.00 5.90
N LEU A 111 -5.86 -4.31 6.23
CA LEU A 111 -5.28 -4.05 7.54
C LEU A 111 -5.15 -2.54 7.80
N LEU A 112 -4.60 -1.79 6.82
CA LEU A 112 -4.37 -0.36 6.97
C LEU A 112 -5.64 0.47 6.78
N MET A 113 -6.57 0.00 5.94
CA MET A 113 -7.82 0.70 5.65
C MET A 113 -9.03 -0.23 5.87
N PRO A 114 -9.39 -0.52 7.14
CA PRO A 114 -10.53 -1.37 7.48
C PRO A 114 -11.82 -0.82 6.89
N ARG A 115 -12.68 -1.70 6.36
CA ARG A 115 -13.84 -1.30 5.55
C ARG A 115 -14.78 -0.31 6.26
N ALA A 116 -15.13 -0.58 7.51
CA ALA A 116 -16.07 0.26 8.27
C ALA A 116 -15.51 1.66 8.51
N SER A 117 -14.34 1.76 9.16
CA SER A 117 -13.68 3.05 9.44
C SER A 117 -13.33 3.80 8.16
N PHE A 118 -12.88 3.11 7.11
CA PHE A 118 -12.57 3.73 5.82
C PHE A 118 -13.82 4.33 5.18
N TYR A 119 -14.95 3.63 5.24
CA TYR A 119 -16.22 4.13 4.73
C TYR A 119 -16.69 5.37 5.50
N GLU A 120 -16.64 5.35 6.83
CA GLU A 120 -17.06 6.48 7.67
C GLU A 120 -16.27 7.74 7.35
N VAL A 121 -14.93 7.62 7.33
CA VAL A 121 -14.05 8.75 6.99
C VAL A 121 -14.31 9.23 5.56
N PHE A 122 -14.46 8.30 4.60
CA PHE A 122 -14.75 8.65 3.21
C PHE A 122 -16.04 9.43 3.05
N ILE A 123 -17.15 8.97 3.63
CA ILE A 123 -18.44 9.68 3.56
C ILE A 123 -18.38 11.03 4.26
N CYS A 124 -17.72 11.11 5.42
CA CYS A 124 -17.51 12.39 6.11
C CYS A 124 -16.75 13.39 5.23
N ARG A 125 -15.69 12.93 4.53
CA ARG A 125 -14.94 13.78 3.57
C ARG A 125 -15.79 14.24 2.40
N LEU A 126 -16.62 13.37 1.82
CA LEU A 126 -17.53 13.77 0.74
C LEU A 126 -18.53 14.84 1.20
N ALA A 127 -19.10 14.67 2.40
CA ALA A 127 -20.04 15.64 2.98
C ALA A 127 -19.39 16.99 3.26
N GLN A 128 -18.18 17.00 3.82
CA GLN A 128 -17.40 18.23 4.10
C GLN A 128 -17.09 19.04 2.83
N LEU A 129 -16.97 18.36 1.69
CA LEU A 129 -16.64 18.97 0.39
C LEU A 129 -17.88 19.20 -0.50
N ASP A 130 -19.09 18.94 0.02
CA ASP A 130 -20.37 18.93 -0.74
C ASP A 130 -20.28 18.12 -2.05
N ILE A 131 -19.53 17.01 -2.04
CA ILE A 131 -19.42 16.10 -3.19
C ILE A 131 -20.59 15.13 -3.16
N ARG A 132 -21.48 15.25 -4.14
CA ARG A 132 -22.69 14.43 -4.25
C ARG A 132 -22.49 13.30 -5.26
N ASN A 133 -23.02 12.13 -4.92
CA ASN A 133 -23.08 11.02 -5.85
C ASN A 133 -24.09 11.32 -6.97
N ARG A 134 -23.62 11.36 -8.22
CA ARG A 134 -24.44 11.63 -9.42
C ARG A 134 -24.78 10.36 -10.23
N GLY A 135 -24.61 9.17 -9.64
CA GLY A 135 -24.95 7.88 -10.26
C GLY A 135 -23.78 7.14 -10.91
N PHE A 136 -22.57 7.71 -10.91
CA PHE A 136 -21.38 7.12 -11.54
C PHE A 136 -20.34 6.61 -10.52
N GLY A 137 -20.71 6.47 -9.25
CA GLY A 137 -19.79 6.25 -8.14
C GLY A 137 -19.86 7.40 -7.13
N ARG A 138 -19.46 7.13 -5.88
CA ARG A 138 -19.54 8.14 -4.81
C ARG A 138 -18.54 9.27 -5.02
N LEU A 139 -17.36 8.92 -5.52
CA LEU A 139 -16.35 9.86 -6.01
C LEU A 139 -16.17 9.59 -7.51
N TYR A 140 -16.53 10.56 -8.34
CA TYR A 140 -16.34 10.47 -9.79
C TYR A 140 -15.03 11.14 -10.17
N VAL A 141 -14.23 10.47 -10.99
CA VAL A 141 -12.94 10.96 -11.46
C VAL A 141 -12.93 10.84 -12.99
N ASP A 142 -12.51 11.89 -13.66
CA ASP A 142 -12.26 11.95 -15.10
C ASP A 142 -11.16 12.99 -15.38
N LYS A 143 -11.02 13.45 -16.62
CA LYS A 143 -10.03 14.47 -17.01
C LYS A 143 -10.44 15.91 -16.66
N GLN A 144 -11.64 16.13 -16.14
CA GLN A 144 -12.09 17.46 -15.75
C GLN A 144 -11.38 17.90 -14.48
N LYS A 145 -10.89 19.14 -14.48
CA LYS A 145 -10.11 19.73 -13.38
C LYS A 145 -10.82 19.60 -12.03
N CYS A 146 -12.13 19.87 -11.96
CA CYS A 146 -12.90 19.77 -10.72
C CYS A 146 -12.96 18.34 -10.15
N ASN A 147 -13.06 17.32 -11.00
CA ASN A 147 -13.10 15.92 -10.55
C ASN A 147 -11.72 15.45 -10.09
N ILE A 148 -10.65 15.90 -10.75
CA ILE A 148 -9.27 15.70 -10.31
C ILE A 148 -9.05 16.37 -8.94
N GLU A 149 -9.44 17.63 -8.79
CA GLU A 149 -9.32 18.37 -7.52
C GLU A 149 -10.08 17.68 -6.39
N ASN A 150 -11.35 17.30 -6.62
CA ASN A 150 -12.15 16.52 -5.67
C ASN A 150 -11.44 15.22 -5.26
N PHE A 151 -10.88 14.49 -6.22
CA PHE A 151 -10.12 13.28 -5.95
C PHE A 151 -8.94 13.55 -5.03
N PHE A 152 -8.12 14.57 -5.33
CA PHE A 152 -6.96 14.93 -4.51
C PHE A 152 -7.37 15.40 -3.11
N MET A 153 -8.42 16.20 -2.97
CA MET A 153 -8.90 16.67 -1.67
C MET A 153 -9.40 15.50 -0.80
N VAL A 154 -10.26 14.64 -1.36
CA VAL A 154 -10.78 13.46 -0.65
C VAL A 154 -9.65 12.51 -0.26
N THR A 155 -8.77 12.17 -1.20
CA THR A 155 -7.71 11.19 -0.92
C THR A 155 -6.64 11.75 0.02
N THR A 156 -6.40 13.07 0.08
CA THR A 156 -5.49 13.66 1.07
C THR A 156 -6.03 13.45 2.48
N GLY A 157 -7.32 13.74 2.69
CA GLY A 157 -7.96 13.53 3.99
C GLY A 157 -8.00 12.07 4.43
N LEU A 158 -8.07 11.13 3.49
CA LEU A 158 -7.98 9.68 3.78
C LEU A 158 -6.55 9.25 4.12
N MET A 159 -5.57 9.68 3.32
CA MET A 159 -4.15 9.39 3.56
C MET A 159 -3.70 9.86 4.95
N ASP A 160 -4.17 11.04 5.37
CA ASP A 160 -3.81 11.60 6.68
C ASP A 160 -4.34 10.77 7.85
N VAL A 161 -5.52 10.17 7.70
CA VAL A 161 -6.15 9.35 8.74
C VAL A 161 -5.54 7.95 8.77
N PHE A 162 -5.41 7.31 7.60
CA PHE A 162 -4.95 5.91 7.51
C PHE A 162 -3.43 5.78 7.39
N LYS A 163 -2.70 6.90 7.29
CA LYS A 163 -1.25 6.96 7.12
C LYS A 163 -0.79 6.08 5.96
N THR A 164 -1.46 6.21 4.82
CA THR A 164 -1.21 5.45 3.58
C THR A 164 -0.78 6.39 2.44
N SER A 165 -0.27 5.82 1.35
CA SER A 165 -0.05 6.58 0.12
C SER A 165 -1.37 6.83 -0.62
N ARG A 166 -1.37 7.80 -1.54
CA ARG A 166 -2.52 8.07 -2.41
C ARG A 166 -2.86 6.86 -3.28
N GLU A 167 -1.83 6.19 -3.79
CA GLU A 167 -1.96 4.98 -4.60
C GLU A 167 -2.67 3.87 -3.81
N ALA A 168 -2.22 3.57 -2.58
CA ALA A 168 -2.86 2.55 -1.74
C ALA A 168 -4.31 2.93 -1.42
N THR A 169 -4.56 4.20 -1.12
CA THR A 169 -5.91 4.73 -0.87
C THR A 169 -6.81 4.59 -2.10
N TYR A 170 -6.30 4.89 -3.29
CA TYR A 170 -7.03 4.76 -4.55
C TYR A 170 -7.34 3.31 -4.89
N VAL A 171 -6.39 2.40 -4.71
CA VAL A 171 -6.61 0.95 -4.83
C VAL A 171 -7.73 0.51 -3.88
N ARG A 172 -7.75 0.99 -2.63
CA ARG A 172 -8.79 0.66 -1.67
C ARG A 172 -10.17 1.19 -2.09
N LEU A 173 -10.24 2.42 -2.58
CA LEU A 173 -11.47 3.00 -3.12
C LEU A 173 -12.03 2.17 -4.28
N LYS A 174 -11.16 1.68 -5.18
CA LYS A 174 -11.54 0.78 -6.28
C LYS A 174 -12.04 -0.57 -5.77
N GLN A 175 -11.31 -1.21 -4.86
CA GLN A 175 -11.72 -2.49 -4.25
C GLN A 175 -13.11 -2.41 -3.60
N LEU A 176 -13.44 -1.26 -3.00
CA LEU A 176 -14.72 -1.02 -2.35
C LEU A 176 -15.80 -0.44 -3.29
N LYS A 177 -15.48 -0.20 -4.58
CA LYS A 177 -16.36 0.41 -5.58
C LYS A 177 -16.90 1.78 -5.17
N TYR A 178 -16.05 2.59 -4.53
CA TYR A 178 -16.37 3.95 -4.10
C TYR A 178 -15.98 5.01 -5.13
N VAL A 179 -15.04 4.67 -6.01
CA VAL A 179 -14.65 5.45 -7.18
C VAL A 179 -15.11 4.74 -8.46
N ASN A 180 -15.37 5.48 -9.53
CA ASN A 180 -15.67 4.90 -10.83
C ASN A 180 -14.48 4.08 -11.37
N ASN A 181 -14.78 3.06 -12.19
CA ASN A 181 -13.75 2.25 -12.84
C ASN A 181 -13.07 2.98 -14.01
N ASP A 182 -13.58 4.15 -14.42
CA ASP A 182 -13.16 4.89 -15.60
C ASP A 182 -12.16 6.02 -15.25
N CYS A 183 -10.89 5.70 -15.04
CA CYS A 183 -9.78 6.68 -14.99
C CYS A 183 -8.46 5.95 -15.28
N ILE A 184 -7.65 6.18 -16.33
CA ILE A 184 -7.11 7.37 -17.03
C ILE A 184 -6.34 8.40 -16.19
N ILE A 185 -6.02 8.12 -14.92
CA ILE A 185 -4.92 8.84 -14.26
C ILE A 185 -3.67 7.96 -14.40
N PRO A 186 -2.78 8.23 -15.37
CA PRO A 186 -1.53 7.48 -15.48
C PRO A 186 -0.71 7.63 -14.20
N ARG A 187 -0.08 6.55 -13.74
CA ARG A 187 0.76 6.46 -12.52
C ARG A 187 1.71 7.66 -12.33
N ASN A 188 2.15 8.26 -13.44
CA ASN A 188 3.09 9.38 -13.49
C ASN A 188 2.49 10.73 -13.03
N GLU A 189 1.16 10.86 -12.95
CA GLU A 189 0.48 12.07 -12.45
C GLU A 189 0.30 12.08 -10.93
N PHE A 190 0.57 10.98 -10.22
CA PHE A 190 0.59 10.97 -8.75
C PHE A 190 1.89 11.60 -8.19
N ASN A 191 2.94 11.74 -9.01
CA ASN A 191 4.21 12.39 -8.65
C ASN A 191 4.13 13.90 -8.92
N ILE A 192 3.40 14.61 -8.06
CA ILE A 192 3.24 16.05 -8.15
C ILE A 192 4.35 16.74 -7.35
N LYS A 193 5.47 17.01 -8.01
CA LYS A 193 6.29 18.21 -7.77
C LYS A 193 5.85 19.39 -8.66
N ARG A 194 4.64 19.33 -9.25
CA ARG A 194 4.17 20.25 -10.30
C ARG A 194 2.91 21.08 -9.98
N ILE A 195 2.17 20.81 -8.91
CA ILE A 195 0.94 21.57 -8.56
C ILE A 195 1.24 22.71 -7.57
N ASP A 196 2.41 22.72 -6.92
CA ASP A 196 2.85 23.87 -6.10
C ASP A 196 2.97 25.18 -6.91
N LYS A 197 2.98 25.11 -8.26
CA LYS A 197 2.90 26.29 -9.13
C LYS A 197 1.49 26.75 -9.47
N ILE A 198 0.46 25.93 -9.27
CA ILE A 198 -0.94 26.24 -9.63
C ILE A 198 -1.74 26.71 -8.41
N ILE A 199 -1.33 26.31 -7.20
CA ILE A 199 -2.03 26.68 -5.97
C ILE A 199 -1.08 27.50 -5.09
N LYS A 200 -0.99 28.81 -5.33
CA LYS A 200 -0.61 29.72 -4.25
C LYS A 200 -1.78 29.75 -3.27
N PRO A 201 -1.58 29.47 -1.97
CA PRO A 201 -2.63 29.63 -0.99
C PRO A 201 -2.93 31.13 -0.84
N GLN A 202 -4.05 31.59 -1.40
CA GLN A 202 -4.68 32.83 -0.94
C GLN A 202 -5.49 32.49 0.32
N TYR A 203 -4.82 32.48 1.47
CA TYR A 203 -5.51 32.68 2.73
C TYR A 203 -5.21 34.09 3.21
N PRO A 204 -6.22 34.93 3.50
CA PRO A 204 -5.99 36.19 4.16
C PRO A 204 -5.48 35.92 5.58
N ASN A 205 -4.38 36.59 5.95
CA ASN A 205 -3.89 36.61 7.32
C ASN A 205 -5.00 37.15 8.23
N PHE A 206 -5.52 36.32 9.12
CA PHE A 206 -6.20 36.80 10.31
C PHE A 206 -5.20 36.69 11.47
N PHE A 207 -4.89 37.86 12.01
CA PHE A 207 -4.16 38.07 13.26
C PHE A 207 -4.87 37.40 14.43
#